data_AF-A0A9D1U5S8-F1
#
_entry.id   AF-A0A9D1U5S8-F1
#
_cell.length_a   1.000
_cell.length_b   1.000
_cell.length_c   1.000
_cell.angle_alpha   90.00
_cell.angle_beta   90.00
_cell.angle_gamma   90.00
#
_symmetry.space_group_name_H-M   'P 1'
#
loop_
_entity.id
_entity.type
_entity.pdbx_description
1 polymer ?
#
loop_
_entity_poly.entity_id
_entity_poly.type
_entity_poly.pdbx_seq_one_letter_code
_entity_poly.pdbx_strand_id
1 'polypeptide(L)'
;MEGKAMRPEPVFNGTLVLDICSEDEKIREALWLGDGQEPQALDIFHHLGMHVDTVLIGPLTADCINVRFYNYPYRIEFYDCNVKQIKIINHLKHTLTIRGLTTPVDLEPYDSAVLKGELIW
;
A
#
# COMPACT_ATOMS: atom_id res chain seq x y z
N MET A 1 -3.88 30.69 17.65
CA MET A 1 -4.10 29.26 17.93
C MET A 1 -3.39 28.49 16.85
N GLU A 2 -2.24 27.91 17.16
CA GLU A 2 -1.65 26.86 16.32
C GLU A 2 -2.61 25.68 16.38
N GLY A 3 -3.32 25.40 15.28
CA GLY A 3 -4.06 24.17 15.15
C GLY A 3 -3.05 23.04 15.21
N LYS A 4 -3.01 22.30 16.33
CA LYS A 4 -2.37 20.98 16.33
C LYS A 4 -3.01 20.22 15.17
N ALA A 5 -2.25 19.95 14.12
CA ALA A 5 -2.66 19.05 13.07
C ALA A 5 -3.00 17.72 13.77
N MET A 6 -4.30 17.47 13.94
CA MET A 6 -4.79 16.24 14.52
C MET A 6 -4.39 15.16 13.51
N ARG A 7 -3.41 14.32 13.87
CA ARG A 7 -3.10 13.15 13.05
C ARG A 7 -4.40 12.33 13.03
N PRO A 8 -5.02 12.09 11.86
CA PRO A 8 -6.20 11.25 11.82
C PRO A 8 -5.83 9.88 12.39
N GLU A 9 -6.75 9.29 13.16
CA GLU A 9 -6.54 7.94 13.65
C GLU A 9 -6.46 6.97 12.45
N PRO A 10 -5.62 5.92 12.52
CA PRO A 10 -5.58 4.91 11.49
C PRO A 10 -6.95 4.29 11.28
N VAL A 11 -7.48 4.44 10.07
CA VAL A 11 -8.78 3.86 9.65
C VAL A 11 -8.72 2.33 9.76
N PHE A 12 -7.53 1.77 9.51
CA PHE A 12 -7.27 0.34 9.62
C PHE A 12 -6.33 0.05 10.80
N ASN A 13 -6.90 -0.29 11.95
CA ASN A 13 -6.14 -0.77 13.10
C ASN A 13 -5.81 -2.27 12.94
N GLY A 14 -4.76 -2.56 12.19
CA GLY A 14 -4.33 -3.91 11.86
C GLY A 14 -3.18 -3.93 10.86
N THR A 15 -3.01 -5.06 10.17
CA THR A 15 -2.04 -5.21 9.07
C THR A 15 -2.77 -5.23 7.74
N LEU A 16 -2.41 -4.33 6.84
CA LEU A 16 -2.75 -4.43 5.42
C LEU A 16 -1.78 -5.40 4.75
N VAL A 17 -2.27 -6.43 4.06
CA VAL A 17 -1.44 -7.34 3.26
C VAL A 17 -1.66 -7.01 1.79
N LEU A 18 -0.59 -6.74 1.06
CA LEU A 18 -0.60 -6.48 -0.38
C LEU A 18 0.18 -7.55 -1.11
N ASP A 19 -0.50 -8.23 -2.02
CA ASP A 19 0.03 -9.28 -2.86
C ASP A 19 0.33 -8.72 -4.26
N ILE A 20 1.61 -8.47 -4.54
CA ILE A 20 2.06 -7.82 -5.77
C ILE A 20 2.38 -8.89 -6.81
N CYS A 21 1.63 -8.92 -7.92
CA CYS A 21 1.62 -10.10 -8.81
C CYS A 21 2.15 -9.85 -10.23
N SER A 22 1.79 -8.74 -10.87
CA SER A 22 2.06 -8.55 -12.30
C SER A 22 2.14 -7.07 -12.68
N GLU A 23 2.75 -6.79 -13.82
CA GLU A 23 2.76 -5.45 -14.39
C GLU A 23 1.39 -5.00 -14.90
N ASP A 24 0.43 -5.90 -15.17
CA ASP A 24 -0.87 -5.49 -15.71
C ASP A 24 -1.90 -5.22 -14.60
N GLU A 25 -1.95 -6.09 -13.60
CA GLU A 25 -2.91 -6.02 -12.49
C GLU A 25 -2.32 -5.34 -11.24
N LYS A 26 -0.99 -5.29 -11.10
CA LYS A 26 -0.24 -4.73 -9.95
C LYS A 26 -0.46 -5.47 -8.64
N ILE A 27 -1.68 -5.49 -8.14
CA ILE A 27 -2.08 -6.08 -6.87
C ILE A 27 -3.10 -7.17 -7.17
N ARG A 28 -2.75 -8.41 -6.88
CA ARG A 28 -3.67 -9.56 -6.97
C ARG A 28 -4.70 -9.53 -5.86
N GLU A 29 -4.26 -9.17 -4.66
CA GLU A 29 -5.09 -9.21 -3.47
C GLU A 29 -4.65 -8.15 -2.46
N ALA A 30 -5.63 -7.54 -1.81
CA ALA A 30 -5.46 -6.68 -0.67
C ALA A 30 -6.31 -7.21 0.48
N LEU A 31 -5.67 -7.61 1.58
CA LEU A 31 -6.36 -8.10 2.76
C LEU A 31 -6.14 -7.17 3.95
N TRP A 32 -7.17 -6.93 4.72
CA TRP A 32 -7.06 -6.35 6.04
C TRP A 32 -7.13 -7.44 7.11
N LEU A 33 -6.08 -7.49 7.94
CA LEU A 33 -5.98 -8.37 9.10
C LEU A 33 -6.13 -7.54 10.37
N GLY A 34 -7.36 -7.48 10.90
CA GLY A 34 -7.65 -6.89 12.21
C GLY A 34 -7.26 -7.82 13.36
N ASP A 35 -6.88 -7.26 14.51
CA ASP A 35 -6.51 -8.05 15.69
C ASP A 35 -7.68 -8.95 16.13
N GLY A 36 -7.48 -10.28 16.03
CA GLY A 36 -8.48 -11.28 16.42
C GLY A 36 -9.70 -11.37 15.49
N GLN A 37 -9.63 -10.77 14.30
CA GLN A 37 -10.67 -10.87 13.27
C GLN A 37 -10.22 -11.76 12.11
N GLU A 38 -11.20 -12.32 11.41
CA GLU A 38 -10.95 -13.01 10.14
C GLU A 38 -10.42 -12.03 9.08
N PRO A 39 -9.55 -12.46 8.17
CA PRO A 39 -9.09 -11.65 7.05
C PRO A 39 -10.25 -11.08 6.23
N GLN A 40 -10.22 -9.78 5.94
CA GLN A 40 -11.20 -9.13 5.08
C GLN A 40 -10.56 -8.73 3.77
N ALA A 41 -11.12 -9.19 2.65
CA ALA A 41 -10.72 -8.70 1.34
C ALA A 41 -11.16 -7.24 1.17
N LEU A 42 -10.25 -6.40 0.70
CA LEU A 42 -10.52 -5.02 0.36
C LEU A 42 -10.74 -4.89 -1.14
N ASP A 43 -11.66 -4.01 -1.52
CA ASP A 43 -11.86 -3.65 -2.92
C ASP A 43 -10.58 -2.99 -3.48
N ILE A 44 -10.29 -3.26 -4.75
CA ILE A 44 -9.12 -2.73 -5.46
C ILE A 44 -9.62 -2.04 -6.72
N PHE A 45 -9.24 -0.78 -6.89
CA PHE A 45 -9.62 0.03 -8.06
C PHE A 45 -8.36 0.50 -8.79
N HIS A 46 -8.20 0.02 -10.01
CA HIS A 46 -7.07 0.38 -10.86
C HIS A 46 -7.42 1.58 -11.73
N HIS A 47 -6.62 2.63 -11.62
CA HIS A 47 -6.63 3.77 -12.53
C HIS A 47 -5.33 3.76 -13.34
N LEU A 48 -5.42 3.24 -14.56
CA LEU A 48 -4.26 3.11 -15.45
C LEU A 48 -3.91 4.48 -16.06
N GLY A 49 -2.71 4.95 -15.77
CA GLY A 49 -2.21 6.23 -16.23
C GLY A 49 -1.21 6.06 -17.37
N MET A 50 -0.91 7.14 -18.09
CA MET A 50 0.05 7.10 -19.19
C MET A 50 1.49 6.79 -18.75
N HIS A 51 1.83 7.09 -17.50
CA HIS A 51 3.19 6.92 -16.96
C HIS A 51 3.24 6.29 -15.57
N VAL A 52 2.17 6.44 -14.80
CA VAL A 52 2.04 5.96 -13.42
C VAL A 52 0.64 5.43 -13.27
N ASP A 53 0.53 4.19 -12.83
CA ASP A 53 -0.75 3.58 -12.50
C ASP A 53 -1.05 3.89 -11.03
N THR A 54 -2.28 4.27 -10.76
CA THR A 54 -2.76 4.51 -9.39
C THR A 54 -3.69 3.38 -9.02
N VAL A 55 -3.51 2.81 -7.83
CA VAL A 55 -4.38 1.79 -7.26
C VAL A 55 -4.96 2.33 -5.96
N LEU A 56 -6.29 2.35 -5.88
CA LEU A 56 -7.02 2.70 -4.66
C LEU A 56 -7.49 1.42 -3.98
N ILE A 57 -7.24 1.30 -2.68
CA ILE A 57 -7.52 0.08 -1.91
C ILE A 57 -8.45 0.41 -0.75
N GLY A 58 -9.49 -0.40 -0.58
CA GLY A 58 -10.53 -0.21 0.41
C GLY A 58 -11.69 0.67 -0.11
N PRO A 59 -12.49 1.28 0.79
CA PRO A 59 -13.66 2.04 0.38
C PRO A 59 -13.25 3.27 -0.43
N LEU A 60 -13.95 3.59 -1.53
CA LEU A 60 -13.75 4.80 -2.35
C LEU A 60 -14.24 6.08 -1.64
N THR A 61 -13.69 6.34 -0.45
CA THR A 61 -13.90 7.53 0.37
C THR A 61 -12.57 8.26 0.57
N ALA A 62 -12.55 9.29 1.40
CA ALA A 62 -11.31 9.96 1.81
C ALA A 62 -10.34 9.03 2.57
N ASP A 63 -10.78 7.83 2.96
CA ASP A 63 -10.00 6.87 3.73
C ASP A 63 -9.38 5.77 2.86
N CYS A 64 -9.53 5.84 1.53
CA CYS A 64 -8.92 4.88 0.63
C CYS A 64 -7.39 4.96 0.70
N ILE A 65 -6.72 3.82 0.58
CA ILE A 65 -5.26 3.80 0.49
C ILE A 65 -4.88 4.05 -0.96
N ASN A 66 -4.09 5.10 -1.21
CA ASN A 66 -3.62 5.49 -2.53
C ASN A 66 -2.17 5.03 -2.75
N VAL A 67 -2.01 4.13 -3.72
CA VAL A 67 -0.73 3.55 -4.07
C VAL A 67 -0.41 3.85 -5.54
N ARG A 68 0.78 4.39 -5.79
CA ARG A 68 1.30 4.63 -7.15
C ARG A 68 2.26 3.53 -7.56
N PHE A 69 2.06 2.98 -8.75
CA PHE A 69 2.89 1.96 -9.37
C PHE A 69 3.64 2.54 -10.57
N TYR A 70 4.95 2.33 -10.59
CA TYR A 70 5.84 2.70 -11.67
C TYR A 70 6.41 1.42 -12.28
N ASN A 71 6.06 1.12 -13.53
CA ASN A 71 6.56 -0.07 -14.25
C ASN A 71 8.06 0.01 -14.52
N TYR A 72 8.61 1.22 -14.57
CA TYR A 72 10.05 1.43 -14.65
C TYR A 72 10.42 2.65 -13.79
N PRO A 73 11.26 2.49 -12.74
CA PRO A 73 12.08 1.34 -12.38
C PRO A 73 11.46 0.41 -11.31
N TYR A 74 10.29 -0.19 -11.56
CA TYR A 74 9.61 -1.13 -10.63
C TYR A 74 9.48 -0.61 -9.19
N ARG A 75 8.70 0.45 -9.03
CA ARG A 75 8.53 1.14 -7.75
C ARG A 75 7.07 1.22 -7.34
N ILE A 76 6.83 1.05 -6.04
CA ILE A 76 5.59 1.40 -5.37
C ILE A 76 5.83 2.60 -4.46
N GLU A 77 4.89 3.53 -4.48
CA GLU A 77 4.89 4.71 -3.62
C GLU A 77 3.52 4.89 -2.97
N PHE A 78 3.49 4.84 -1.64
CA PHE A 78 2.30 5.13 -0.86
C PHE A 78 2.14 6.65 -0.77
N TYR A 79 1.00 7.18 -1.22
CA TYR A 79 0.72 8.62 -1.24
C TYR A 79 -0.28 9.02 -0.15
N ASP A 80 -1.28 8.19 0.08
CA ASP A 80 -2.22 8.34 1.19
C ASP A 80 -2.40 6.96 1.82
N CYS A 81 -1.87 6.78 3.02
CA CYS A 81 -1.86 5.48 3.67
C CYS A 81 -2.04 5.64 5.16
N ASN A 82 -3.24 5.31 5.62
CA ASN A 82 -3.64 5.45 7.01
C ASN A 82 -3.81 4.08 7.70
N VAL A 83 -2.72 3.31 7.70
CA VAL A 83 -2.67 1.95 8.28
C VAL A 83 -1.52 1.85 9.27
N LYS A 84 -1.62 0.94 10.24
CA LYS A 84 -0.57 0.75 11.26
C LYS A 84 0.62 -0.05 10.72
N GLN A 85 0.35 -1.09 9.95
CA GLN A 85 1.34 -1.99 9.38
C GLN A 85 0.93 -2.42 7.98
N ILE A 86 1.93 -2.65 7.13
CA ILE A 86 1.75 -3.17 5.78
C ILE A 86 2.69 -4.34 5.59
N LYS A 87 2.15 -5.50 5.21
CA LYS A 87 2.91 -6.61 4.67
C LYS A 87 2.84 -6.55 3.15
N ILE A 88 3.99 -6.47 2.50
CA ILE A 88 4.08 -6.48 1.04
C ILE A 88 4.75 -7.79 0.62
N ILE A 89 4.16 -8.48 -0.35
CA ILE A 89 4.68 -9.73 -0.92
C ILE A 89 4.97 -9.47 -2.39
N ASN A 90 6.24 -9.55 -2.79
CA ASN A 90 6.68 -9.29 -4.15
C ASN A 90 6.73 -10.60 -4.95
N HIS A 91 5.76 -10.90 -5.81
CA HIS A 91 5.85 -12.04 -6.73
C HIS A 91 6.47 -11.68 -8.09
N LEU A 92 6.95 -10.46 -8.28
CA LEU A 92 7.60 -10.04 -9.52
C LEU A 92 8.98 -10.71 -9.66
N LYS A 93 9.45 -10.79 -10.90
CA LYS A 93 10.81 -11.25 -11.25
C LYS A 93 11.87 -10.16 -11.06
N HIS A 94 11.50 -9.02 -10.51
CA HIS A 94 12.34 -7.83 -10.38
C HIS A 94 12.30 -7.31 -8.94
N THR A 95 13.39 -6.65 -8.55
CA THR A 95 13.43 -5.92 -7.28
C THR A 95 12.39 -4.81 -7.29
N LEU A 96 11.60 -4.74 -6.22
CA LEU A 96 10.52 -3.79 -6.05
C LEU A 96 10.91 -2.76 -4.99
N THR A 97 11.10 -1.51 -5.39
CA THR A 97 11.40 -0.43 -4.43
C THR A 97 10.10 0.10 -3.83
N ILE A 98 10.01 0.11 -2.50
CA ILE A 98 8.88 0.63 -1.73
C ILE A 98 9.23 1.99 -1.11
N ARG A 99 8.35 2.99 -1.30
CA ARG A 99 8.50 4.35 -0.77
C ARG A 99 7.20 4.90 -0.19
N GLY A 100 7.29 6.02 0.53
CA GLY A 100 6.11 6.77 1.01
C GLY A 100 5.55 6.32 2.36
N LEU A 101 6.27 5.44 3.08
CA LEU A 101 5.89 4.99 4.43
C LEU A 101 6.98 5.28 5.46
N THR A 102 8.21 4.85 5.16
CA THR A 102 9.40 5.02 6.00
C THR A 102 10.61 5.21 5.09
N THR A 103 11.83 4.97 5.57
CA THR A 103 13.02 4.84 4.71
C THR A 103 12.72 3.85 3.59
N PRO A 104 13.10 4.15 2.33
CA PRO A 104 12.86 3.23 1.22
C PRO A 104 13.38 1.82 1.49
N VAL A 105 12.61 0.83 1.08
CA VAL A 105 12.94 -0.60 1.21
C VAL A 105 12.91 -1.23 -0.17
N ASP A 106 13.95 -1.96 -0.52
CA ASP A 106 13.99 -2.78 -1.72
C ASP A 106 13.62 -4.21 -1.36
N LEU A 107 12.65 -4.78 -2.08
CA LEU A 107 12.27 -6.18 -1.96
C LEU A 107 12.79 -6.94 -3.16
N GLU A 108 13.66 -7.92 -2.91
CA GLU A 108 14.14 -8.83 -3.95
C GLU A 108 12.97 -9.62 -4.59
N PRO A 109 13.17 -10.19 -5.79
CA PRO A 109 12.18 -11.06 -6.40
C PRO A 109 11.72 -12.16 -5.43
N TYR A 110 10.41 -12.36 -5.31
CA TYR A 110 9.79 -13.38 -4.45
C TYR A 110 9.94 -13.16 -2.93
N ASP A 111 10.41 -11.99 -2.51
CA ASP A 111 10.56 -11.65 -1.09
C ASP A 111 9.33 -10.94 -0.51
N SER A 112 9.28 -10.80 0.82
CA SER A 112 8.24 -10.06 1.52
C SER A 112 8.78 -9.33 2.75
N ALA A 113 8.18 -8.19 3.09
CA ALA A 113 8.49 -7.46 4.31
C ALA A 113 7.24 -6.93 5.00
N VAL A 114 7.36 -6.74 6.31
CA VAL A 114 6.39 -5.99 7.11
C VAL A 114 6.97 -4.61 7.43
N LEU A 115 6.27 -3.58 6.99
CA LEU A 115 6.63 -2.18 7.14
C LEU A 115 5.66 -1.51 8.11
N LYS A 116 6.13 -0.51 8.84
CA LYS A 116 5.24 0.39 9.58
C LYS A 116 4.53 1.29 8.57
N GLY A 117 3.22 1.43 8.71
CA GLY A 117 2.51 2.52 8.08
C GLY A 117 2.63 3.75 8.96
N GLU A 118 3.36 4.76 8.48
CA GLU A 118 3.35 6.09 9.06
C GLU A 118 2.77 7.03 8.00
N LEU A 119 1.77 7.82 8.39
CA LEU A 119 1.23 8.90 7.55
C LEU A 119 2.35 9.90 7.28
N ILE A 120 2.87 9.92 6.05
CA ILE A 120 3.74 10.99 5.56
C ILE A 120 2.83 11.97 4.79
N TRP A 121 2.59 13.14 5.38
CA TRP A 121 1.86 14.25 4.76
C TRP A 121 2.80 15.17 3.97
#